data_AF-A0A538JJ71-F1
#
_entry.id   AF-A0A538JJ71-F1
#
_cell.length_a   1.000
_cell.length_b   1.000
_cell.length_c   1.000
_cell.angle_alpha   90.00
_cell.angle_beta   90.00
_cell.angle_gamma   90.00
#
_symmetry.space_group_name_H-M   'P 1'
#
loop_
_entity.id
_entity.type
_entity.pdbx_description
1 polymer ?
#
loop_
_entity_poly.entity_id
_entity_poly.type
_entity_poly.pdbx_seq_one_letter_code
_entity_poly.pdbx_strand_id
1 'polypeptide(L)'
;MERRVGEMFARAGHTYAPNPDVVPNSKLALRVTELARDRGLHDPVHERLMDAYWAEGKNIGEPDELRTLAAEAGLDDIESALADEAYADRIAASTSEAQSIGINGIPAFLLDGRLLVLGAQPEAVFERAFAQLAEKE
;
A
#
# COMPACT_ATOMS: atom_id res chain seq x y z
N MET A 1 -2.94 -15.21 12.54
CA MET A 1 -3.03 -14.16 11.51
C MET A 1 -2.85 -14.77 10.13
N GLU A 2 -1.75 -15.49 9.91
CA GLU A 2 -1.38 -16.20 8.67
C GLU A 2 -2.52 -16.97 7.98
N ARG A 3 -3.17 -17.93 8.67
CA ARG A 3 -4.31 -18.68 8.09
C ARG A 3 -5.42 -17.77 7.54
N ARG A 4 -5.74 -16.69 8.25
CA ARG A 4 -6.83 -15.78 7.87
C ARG A 4 -6.44 -14.93 6.65
N VAL A 5 -5.18 -14.49 6.57
CA VAL A 5 -4.68 -13.71 5.42
C VAL A 5 -4.52 -14.61 4.21
N GLY A 6 -3.96 -15.81 4.36
CA GLY A 6 -3.89 -16.80 3.28
C GLY A 6 -5.26 -17.18 2.73
N GLU A 7 -6.28 -17.37 3.59
CA GLU A 7 -7.66 -17.59 3.15
C GLU A 7 -8.24 -16.39 2.37
N MET A 8 -7.88 -15.16 2.75
CA MET A 8 -8.30 -13.94 2.05
C MET A 8 -7.68 -13.85 0.65
N PHE A 9 -6.37 -14.09 0.55
CA PHE A 9 -5.66 -14.13 -0.73
C PHE A 9 -6.20 -15.24 -1.63
N ALA A 10 -6.41 -16.45 -1.11
CA ALA A 10 -6.96 -17.57 -1.86
C ALA A 10 -8.37 -17.28 -2.40
N ARG A 11 -9.23 -16.62 -1.61
CA ARG A 11 -10.57 -16.20 -2.07
C ARG A 11 -10.52 -15.17 -3.18
N ALA A 12 -9.50 -14.31 -3.18
CA ALA A 12 -9.26 -13.33 -4.22
C ALA A 12 -8.47 -13.90 -5.42
N GLY A 13 -8.09 -15.18 -5.40
CA GLY A 13 -7.34 -15.82 -6.48
C GLY A 13 -5.84 -15.50 -6.49
N HIS A 14 -5.30 -14.95 -5.39
CA HIS A 14 -3.88 -14.58 -5.27
C HIS A 14 -3.08 -15.59 -4.46
N THR A 15 -1.79 -15.68 -4.75
CA THR A 15 -0.82 -16.47 -3.97
C THR A 15 -0.38 -15.69 -2.74
N TYR A 16 -0.27 -16.38 -1.61
CA TYR A 16 0.29 -15.84 -0.38
C TYR A 16 1.55 -16.64 -0.04
N ALA A 17 2.71 -15.98 -0.06
CA ALA A 17 3.95 -16.53 0.45
C ALA A 17 3.81 -16.80 1.95
N PRO A 18 4.42 -17.87 2.48
CA PRO A 18 4.54 -18.03 3.92
C PRO A 18 5.18 -16.78 4.55
N ASN A 19 4.83 -16.48 5.80
CA ASN A 19 5.36 -15.29 6.47
C ASN A 19 6.89 -15.25 6.38
N PRO A 20 7.50 -14.10 6.04
CA PRO A 20 8.95 -14.00 5.99
C PRO A 20 9.52 -14.16 7.41
N ASP A 21 10.72 -14.75 7.50
CA ASP A 21 11.44 -14.90 8.78
C ASP A 21 11.72 -13.54 9.45
N VAL A 22 11.84 -12.48 8.64
CA VAL A 22 11.99 -11.10 9.07
C VAL A 22 10.89 -10.27 8.43
N VAL A 23 10.09 -9.59 9.24
CA VAL A 23 9.11 -8.62 8.74
C VAL A 23 9.85 -7.38 8.24
N PRO A 24 9.81 -7.08 6.93
CA PRO A 24 10.49 -5.92 6.35
C PRO A 24 9.99 -4.60 6.94
N ASN A 25 10.90 -3.66 7.13
CA ASN A 25 10.52 -2.28 7.41
C ASN A 25 10.15 -1.59 6.09
N SER A 26 8.86 -1.31 5.90
CA SER A 26 8.35 -0.75 4.64
C SER A 26 8.62 0.75 4.44
N LYS A 27 9.32 1.44 5.35
CA LYS A 27 9.57 2.90 5.21
C LYS A 27 10.25 3.26 3.89
N LEU A 28 11.28 2.53 3.47
CA LEU A 28 11.96 2.78 2.20
C LEU A 28 11.06 2.46 1.01
N ALA A 29 10.33 1.34 1.05
CA ALA A 29 9.33 1.00 0.02
C ALA A 29 8.27 2.10 -0.14
N LEU A 30 7.81 2.71 0.96
CA LEU A 30 6.88 3.83 0.94
C LEU A 30 7.51 5.07 0.30
N ARG A 31 8.77 5.41 0.62
CA ARG A 31 9.48 6.53 -0.03
C ARG A 31 9.61 6.30 -1.54
N VAL A 32 9.97 5.09 -1.96
CA VAL A 32 10.05 4.71 -3.38
C VAL A 32 8.68 4.83 -4.07
N THR A 33 7.61 4.43 -3.38
CA THR A 33 6.23 4.56 -3.86
C THR A 33 5.81 6.04 -4.05
N GLU A 34 6.28 6.94 -3.19
CA GLU A 34 6.01 8.38 -3.32
C GLU A 34 6.80 9.01 -4.48
N LEU A 35 8.06 8.61 -4.69
CA LEU A 35 8.82 8.98 -5.88
C LEU A 35 8.14 8.44 -7.16
N ALA A 36 7.69 7.19 -7.14
CA ALA A 36 6.96 6.60 -8.26
C ALA A 36 5.72 7.43 -8.61
N ARG A 37 5.01 7.94 -7.60
CA ARG A 37 3.87 8.85 -7.80
C ARG A 37 4.28 10.14 -8.50
N ASP A 38 5.38 10.77 -8.11
CA ASP A 38 5.89 11.98 -8.76
C ASP A 38 6.26 11.75 -10.24
N ARG A 39 6.61 10.50 -10.59
CA ARG A 39 6.98 10.08 -11.95
C ARG A 39 5.82 9.48 -12.75
N GLY A 40 4.62 9.42 -12.20
CA GLY A 40 3.46 8.80 -12.86
C GLY A 40 3.54 7.26 -12.97
N LEU A 41 4.38 6.63 -12.14
CA LEU A 41 4.63 5.19 -12.10
C LEU A 41 4.15 4.55 -10.79
N HIS A 42 3.22 5.19 -10.08
CA HIS A 42 2.72 4.71 -8.80
C HIS A 42 2.17 3.28 -8.89
N ASP A 43 1.20 3.06 -9.80
CA ASP A 43 0.51 1.78 -9.92
C ASP A 43 1.46 0.61 -10.23
N PRO A 44 2.31 0.66 -11.28
CA PRO A 44 3.20 -0.47 -11.57
C PRO A 44 4.22 -0.74 -10.46
N VAL A 45 4.76 0.31 -9.81
CA VAL A 45 5.71 0.13 -8.71
C VAL A 45 5.01 -0.43 -7.47
N HIS A 46 3.83 0.09 -7.12
CA HIS A 46 3.06 -0.38 -5.98
C HIS A 46 2.64 -1.84 -6.15
N GLU A 47 2.13 -2.22 -7.32
CA GLU A 47 1.77 -3.61 -7.64
C GLU A 47 3.00 -4.53 -7.53
N ARG A 48 4.13 -4.13 -8.12
CA ARG A 48 5.36 -4.91 -8.05
C ARG A 48 5.87 -5.12 -6.62
N LEU A 49 5.82 -4.09 -5.78
CA LEU A 49 6.21 -4.17 -4.36
C LEU A 49 5.24 -5.03 -3.55
N MET A 50 3.94 -4.97 -3.85
CA MET A 50 2.93 -5.83 -3.22
C MET A 50 3.16 -7.30 -3.58
N ASP A 51 3.43 -7.63 -4.84
CA ASP A 51 3.76 -8.99 -5.28
C ASP A 51 5.06 -9.49 -4.64
N ALA A 52 6.09 -8.64 -4.63
CA ALA A 52 7.37 -8.96 -3.99
C ALA A 52 7.18 -9.37 -2.52
N TYR A 53 6.37 -8.61 -1.79
CA TYR A 53 6.16 -8.86 -0.37
C TYR A 53 5.20 -10.04 -0.12
N TRP A 54 4.02 -10.02 -0.75
CA TRP A 54 2.95 -10.95 -0.42
C TRP A 54 2.99 -12.27 -1.17
N ALA A 55 3.48 -12.29 -2.41
CA ALA A 55 3.50 -13.50 -3.24
C ALA A 55 4.89 -14.12 -3.33
N GLU A 56 5.96 -13.32 -3.31
CA GLU A 56 7.34 -13.79 -3.45
C GLU A 56 8.11 -13.87 -2.12
N GLY A 57 7.62 -13.24 -1.04
CA GLY A 57 8.26 -13.26 0.28
C GLY A 57 9.59 -12.47 0.34
N LYS A 58 9.79 -11.50 -0.55
CA LYS A 58 11.00 -10.67 -0.64
C LYS A 58 11.05 -9.61 0.46
N ASN A 59 12.28 -9.24 0.84
CA ASN A 59 12.51 -8.18 1.82
C ASN A 59 12.49 -6.79 1.15
N ILE A 60 11.31 -6.19 1.08
CA ILE A 60 11.10 -4.82 0.57
C ILE A 60 11.69 -3.70 1.46
N GLY A 61 12.42 -4.06 2.53
CA GLY A 61 13.18 -3.14 3.36
C GLY A 61 14.64 -2.98 2.91
N GLU A 62 15.13 -3.83 2.01
CA GLU A 62 16.52 -3.77 1.52
C GLU A 62 16.65 -2.83 0.31
N PRO A 63 17.57 -1.85 0.35
CA PRO A 63 17.78 -0.92 -0.76
C PRO A 63 18.07 -1.60 -2.10
N ASP A 64 18.88 -2.67 -2.10
CA ASP A 64 19.27 -3.37 -3.34
C ASP A 64 18.11 -4.14 -3.97
N GLU A 65 17.23 -4.71 -3.13
CA GLU A 65 15.99 -5.33 -3.59
C GLU A 65 15.07 -4.25 -4.18
N LEU A 66 14.90 -3.11 -3.50
CA LEU A 66 14.08 -2.00 -3.99
C LEU A 66 14.55 -1.45 -5.34
N ARG A 67 15.87 -1.35 -5.57
CA ARG A 67 16.42 -0.94 -6.88
C ARG A 67 15.97 -1.89 -7.98
N THR A 68 16.06 -3.19 -7.72
CA THR A 68 15.70 -4.25 -8.66
C THR A 68 14.20 -4.20 -8.96
N LEU A 69 13.37 -4.17 -7.92
CA LEU A 69 11.91 -4.14 -8.03
C LEU A 69 11.41 -2.87 -8.73
N ALA A 70 11.97 -1.70 -8.41
CA ALA A 70 11.59 -0.44 -9.04
C ALA A 70 11.94 -0.43 -10.54
N ALA A 71 13.13 -0.92 -10.90
CA ALA A 71 13.55 -1.02 -12.29
C ALA A 71 12.67 -1.99 -13.10
N GLU A 72 12.26 -3.13 -12.51
CA GLU A 72 11.31 -4.07 -13.12
C GLU A 72 9.95 -3.40 -13.43
N ALA A 73 9.55 -2.40 -12.64
CA ALA A 73 8.33 -1.62 -12.82
C ALA A 73 8.52 -0.33 -13.66
N GLY A 74 9.71 -0.13 -14.25
CA GLY A 74 10.03 1.02 -15.10
C GLY A 74 10.41 2.29 -14.35
N LEU A 75 10.63 2.23 -13.04
CA LEU A 75 11.18 3.33 -12.25
C LEU A 75 12.69 3.16 -12.07
N ASP A 76 13.44 3.79 -12.97
CA ASP A 76 14.88 3.91 -12.85
C ASP A 76 15.27 5.06 -11.91
N ASP A 77 16.44 4.92 -11.26
CA ASP A 77 17.03 5.91 -10.33
C ASP A 77 16.12 6.27 -9.14
N ILE A 78 16.20 5.44 -8.09
CA ILE A 78 15.49 5.63 -6.83
C ILE A 78 16.36 6.27 -5.74
N GLU A 79 17.56 6.75 -6.05
CA GLU A 79 18.52 7.22 -5.03
C GLU A 79 17.96 8.36 -4.21
N SER A 80 17.23 9.27 -4.86
CA SER A 80 16.56 10.36 -4.16
C SER A 80 15.55 9.80 -3.15
N ALA A 81 14.75 8.79 -3.48
CA ALA A 81 13.81 8.20 -2.53
C ALA A 81 14.51 7.49 -1.35
N LEU A 82 15.68 6.90 -1.59
CA LEU A 82 16.45 6.22 -0.55
C LEU A 82 17.13 7.21 0.42
N ALA A 83 17.53 8.38 -0.06
CA ALA A 83 18.31 9.36 0.72
C ALA A 83 17.50 10.57 1.20
N ASP A 84 16.44 10.96 0.50
CA ASP A 84 15.71 12.21 0.74
C ASP A 84 14.68 12.06 1.87
N GLU A 85 14.83 12.89 2.89
CA GLU A 85 13.91 12.96 4.02
C GLU A 85 12.59 13.65 3.65
N ALA A 86 12.51 14.39 2.53
CA ALA A 86 11.26 15.02 2.08
C ALA A 86 10.15 13.99 1.84
N TYR A 87 10.49 12.80 1.32
CA TYR A 87 9.54 11.71 1.20
C TYR A 87 9.10 11.15 2.55
N ALA A 88 10.01 11.11 3.54
CA ALA A 88 9.68 10.70 4.90
C ALA A 88 8.69 11.67 5.56
N ASP A 89 8.92 12.97 5.39
CA ASP A 89 8.05 14.03 5.90
C ASP A 89 6.67 13.98 5.26
N ARG A 90 6.59 13.74 3.95
CA ARG A 90 5.32 13.58 3.22
C ARG A 90 4.52 12.37 3.73
N ILE A 91 5.19 11.23 3.96
CA ILE A 91 4.56 10.03 4.55
C ILE A 91 4.07 10.33 5.97
N ALA A 92 4.87 11.03 6.78
CA ALA A 92 4.50 11.40 8.15
C ALA A 92 3.29 12.35 8.18
N ALA A 93 3.25 13.35 7.29
CA ALA A 93 2.14 14.26 7.14
C ALA A 93 0.85 13.52 6.74
N SER A 94 0.93 12.67 5.71
CA SER A 94 -0.22 11.85 5.28
C SER A 94 -0.71 10.91 6.39
N THR A 95 0.21 10.30 7.14
CA THR A 95 -0.14 9.44 8.29
C THR A 95 -0.84 10.23 9.39
N SER A 96 -0.36 11.44 9.71
CA SER A 96 -0.96 12.31 10.72
C SER A 96 -2.36 12.79 10.30
N GLU A 97 -2.53 13.14 9.03
CA GLU A 97 -3.84 13.48 8.47
C GLU A 97 -4.82 12.31 8.60
N ALA A 98 -4.42 11.11 8.19
CA ALA A 98 -5.25 9.90 8.30
C ALA A 98 -5.66 9.64 9.77
N GLN A 99 -4.74 9.76 10.72
CA GLN A 99 -5.03 9.60 12.14
C GLN A 99 -6.01 10.67 12.65
N SER A 100 -5.90 11.91 12.18
CA SER A 100 -6.78 13.01 12.59
C SER A 100 -8.25 12.79 12.23
N ILE A 101 -8.51 12.01 11.18
CA ILE A 101 -9.86 11.62 10.74
C ILE A 101 -10.29 10.23 11.25
N GLY A 102 -9.55 9.66 12.20
CA GLY A 102 -9.90 8.41 12.88
C GLY A 102 -9.40 7.14 12.19
N ILE A 103 -8.53 7.23 11.18
CA ILE A 103 -7.90 6.06 10.57
C ILE A 103 -6.75 5.58 11.45
N ASN A 104 -6.95 4.43 12.10
CA ASN A 104 -5.96 3.78 12.97
C ASN A 104 -5.49 2.41 12.45
N GLY A 105 -5.92 2.03 11.24
CA GLY A 105 -5.55 0.77 10.60
C GLY A 105 -5.86 0.80 9.10
N ILE A 106 -5.15 -0.03 8.34
CA ILE A 106 -5.25 -0.12 6.87
C ILE A 106 -5.71 -1.52 6.42
N PRO A 107 -6.34 -1.66 5.24
CA PRO A 107 -6.74 -0.58 4.34
C PRO A 107 -7.91 0.26 4.89
N ALA A 108 -8.01 1.51 4.47
CA ALA A 108 -9.07 2.44 4.84
C ALA A 108 -9.43 3.33 3.65
N PHE A 109 -10.71 3.68 3.53
CA PHE A 109 -11.24 4.43 2.39
C PHE A 109 -12.13 5.55 2.89
N LEU A 110 -11.77 6.81 2.60
CA LEU A 110 -12.64 7.96 2.82
C LEU A 110 -13.38 8.27 1.51
N LEU A 111 -14.65 7.91 1.45
CA LEU A 111 -15.49 8.05 0.28
C LEU A 111 -16.17 9.42 0.28
N ASP A 112 -15.99 10.19 -0.80
CA ASP A 112 -16.55 11.54 -0.98
C ASP A 112 -16.25 12.50 0.19
N GLY A 113 -15.12 12.31 0.89
CA GLY A 113 -14.77 13.11 2.07
C GLY A 113 -15.71 12.95 3.28
N ARG A 114 -16.69 12.05 3.22
CA ARG A 114 -17.84 12.02 4.14
C ARG A 114 -18.05 10.68 4.84
N LEU A 115 -17.72 9.58 4.17
CA LEU A 115 -18.00 8.23 4.67
C LEU A 115 -16.71 7.42 4.76
N LEU A 116 -16.32 7.06 5.98
CA LEU A 116 -15.13 6.26 6.25
C LEU A 116 -15.48 4.77 6.28
N VAL A 117 -14.79 3.98 5.46
CA VAL A 117 -14.85 2.50 5.45
C VAL A 117 -13.50 1.95 5.90
N LEU A 118 -13.49 1.18 6.98
CA LEU A 118 -12.28 0.60 7.56
C LEU A 118 -12.17 -0.90 7.26
N GLY A 119 -10.98 -1.33 6.84
CA GLY A 119 -10.63 -2.70 6.51
C GLY A 119 -10.99 -3.12 5.09
N ALA A 120 -10.49 -4.29 4.68
CA ALA A 120 -10.84 -4.94 3.42
C ALA A 120 -12.26 -5.53 3.51
N GLN A 121 -13.27 -4.67 3.33
CA GLN A 121 -14.68 -5.03 3.43
C GLN A 121 -15.18 -5.75 2.15
N PRO A 122 -16.24 -6.57 2.24
CA PRO A 122 -16.89 -7.15 1.07
C PRO A 122 -17.43 -6.08 0.12
N GLU A 123 -17.51 -6.40 -1.17
CA GLU A 123 -18.06 -5.53 -2.23
C GLU A 123 -19.42 -4.93 -1.86
N ALA A 124 -20.33 -5.73 -1.29
CA ALA A 124 -21.67 -5.29 -0.86
C ALA A 124 -21.66 -4.21 0.23
N VAL A 125 -20.55 -3.97 0.93
CA VAL A 125 -20.39 -2.83 1.85
C VAL A 125 -20.11 -1.56 1.06
N PHE A 126 -19.25 -1.63 0.05
CA PHE A 126 -18.95 -0.51 -0.83
C PHE A 126 -20.16 -0.12 -1.69
N GLU A 127 -20.91 -1.07 -2.25
CA GLU A 127 -22.15 -0.80 -2.98
C GLU A 127 -23.15 0.02 -2.14
N ARG A 128 -23.34 -0.39 -0.88
CA ARG A 128 -24.21 0.34 0.06
C ARG A 128 -23.66 1.72 0.42
N ALA A 129 -22.35 1.83 0.60
CA ALA A 129 -21.70 3.10 0.89
C ALA A 129 -21.89 4.10 -0.26
N PHE A 130 -21.72 3.67 -1.51
CA PHE A 130 -21.95 4.49 -2.69
C PHE A 130 -23.42 4.89 -2.85
N ALA A 131 -24.35 3.95 -2.67
CA ALA A 131 -25.79 4.25 -2.71
C ALA A 131 -26.18 5.30 -1.65
N GLN A 132 -25.68 5.17 -0.42
CA GLN A 132 -25.93 6.14 0.65
C GLN A 132 -25.38 7.54 0.33
N LEU A 133 -24.24 7.63 -0.37
CA LEU A 133 -23.66 8.93 -0.76
C LEU A 133 -24.50 9.60 -1.85
N ALA A 134 -24.99 8.83 -2.82
CA ALA A 134 -25.83 9.31 -3.91
C ALA A 134 -27.22 9.79 -3.45
N GLU A 135 -27.79 9.22 -2.37
CA GLU A 135 -29.07 9.67 -1.80
C GLU A 135 -28.97 10.99 -1.02
N LYS A 136 -27.76 11.44 -0.67
CA LYS A 136 -27.52 12.64 0.14
C LYS A 136 -27.06 13.83 -0.70
N GLU A 137 -27.37 13.82 -1.99
CA GLU A 137 -27.34 14.97 -2.92
C GLU A 137 -28.77 15.45 -3.21
#